data_AF-A0A7J7Q1F7-F1
#
_entry.id   AF-A0A7J7Q1F7-F1
#
_cell.length_a   1.000
_cell.length_b   1.000
_cell.length_c   1.000
_cell.angle_alpha   90.00
_cell.angle_beta   90.00
_cell.angle_gamma   90.00
#
_symmetry.space_group_name_H-M   'P 1'
#
loop_
_entity.id
_entity.type
_entity.pdbx_description
1 polymer ?
#
loop_
_entity_poly.entity_id
_entity_poly.type
_entity_poly.pdbx_seq_one_letter_code
_entity_poly.pdbx_strand_id
1 'polypeptide(L)'
;MTEHVGNPFIAYNNTGNVATLLGNWQEETVLKAVTGTSRNKAAVLQKQAAAQPTVFAVRQDAAADELTHSRVVEHTEQLLPAEWITHNTVNFQPPAARILDLASYPKVKQGGPRAEQELRQLLLQAAAEPVPGAPAASMEITHRAEFQPHNMQGLQFGARVMRTQDGAPVTRDATFLAEAGILGSTAAHRLAAAQQESSSTGRRSVSSDSWGGSSLHKCQCVDPALPVTLYTEAAAKNTFAGTFYGTTTMSKMAPMNRNDTFTKLMSDINKATYDQ
;
A
#
# COMPACT_ATOMS: atom_id res chain seq x y z
N MET A 1 -56.18 -14.32 50.19
CA MET A 1 -56.42 -15.75 50.53
C MET A 1 -55.04 -16.36 50.68
N THR A 2 -54.68 -16.77 51.89
CA THR A 2 -53.38 -17.35 52.22
C THR A 2 -53.28 -18.74 51.61
N GLU A 3 -52.51 -18.87 50.55
CA GLU A 3 -52.23 -20.13 49.89
C GLU A 3 -51.48 -21.05 50.86
N HIS A 4 -52.12 -22.18 51.22
CA HIS A 4 -51.42 -23.30 51.82
C HIS A 4 -50.40 -23.83 50.81
N VAL A 5 -49.16 -23.37 50.89
CA VAL A 5 -48.01 -24.13 50.38
C VAL A 5 -47.79 -25.26 51.38
N GLY A 6 -48.53 -26.35 51.19
CA GLY A 6 -48.54 -27.53 52.04
C GLY A 6 -48.84 -28.77 51.22
N ASN A 7 -48.38 -29.93 51.68
CA ASN A 7 -48.47 -31.21 50.98
C ASN A 7 -49.85 -31.43 50.32
N PRO A 8 -49.89 -31.93 49.07
CA PRO A 8 -51.15 -32.16 48.38
C PRO A 8 -52.01 -33.13 49.19
N PHE A 9 -53.28 -32.77 49.39
CA PHE A 9 -54.24 -33.65 50.06
C PHE A 9 -54.70 -34.75 49.09
N ILE A 10 -54.33 -36.00 49.39
CA ILE A 10 -54.48 -37.16 48.48
C ILE A 10 -55.36 -38.30 49.04
N ALA A 11 -56.21 -38.02 50.04
CA ALA A 11 -56.99 -39.07 50.71
C ALA A 11 -58.06 -39.73 49.81
N TYR A 12 -58.51 -39.03 48.76
CA TYR A 12 -59.55 -39.49 47.84
C TYR A 12 -58.96 -39.84 46.44
N ASN A 13 -59.77 -40.43 45.55
CA ASN A 13 -59.37 -40.82 44.17
C ASN A 13 -58.27 -41.90 44.05
N ASN A 14 -58.14 -42.79 45.04
CA ASN A 14 -57.12 -43.86 45.06
C ASN A 14 -57.40 -45.07 44.14
N THR A 15 -58.48 -45.02 43.35
CA THR A 15 -58.96 -46.15 42.53
C THR A 15 -58.58 -46.06 41.06
N GLY A 16 -57.80 -45.06 40.65
CA GLY A 16 -57.43 -44.85 39.25
C GLY A 16 -58.39 -43.92 38.51
N ASN A 17 -59.61 -43.74 39.03
CA ASN A 17 -60.63 -42.83 38.53
C ASN A 17 -60.75 -41.61 39.42
N VAL A 18 -60.82 -40.43 38.82
CA VAL A 18 -61.12 -39.18 39.52
C VAL A 18 -62.64 -39.09 39.64
N ALA A 19 -63.18 -39.49 40.81
CA ALA A 19 -64.61 -39.54 41.08
C ALA A 19 -65.08 -38.37 41.96
N THR A 20 -64.19 -37.83 42.79
CA THR A 20 -64.49 -36.72 43.70
C THR A 20 -63.67 -35.48 43.35
N LEU A 21 -64.30 -34.30 43.39
CA LEU A 21 -63.67 -33.00 43.09
C LEU A 21 -62.90 -32.41 44.29
N LEU A 22 -62.26 -33.27 45.09
CA LEU A 22 -61.48 -32.88 46.27
C LEU A 22 -59.99 -33.01 45.96
N GLY A 23 -59.19 -32.04 46.45
CA GLY A 23 -57.74 -31.99 46.18
C GLY A 23 -57.43 -31.53 44.76
N ASN A 24 -56.35 -32.06 44.18
CA ASN A 24 -55.85 -31.68 42.86
C ASN A 24 -56.55 -32.44 41.72
N TRP A 25 -57.89 -32.49 41.77
CA TRP A 25 -58.69 -33.30 40.85
C TRP A 25 -58.59 -32.81 39.40
N GLN A 26 -58.38 -31.51 39.17
CA GLN A 26 -58.33 -30.91 37.83
C GLN A 26 -57.06 -31.31 37.07
N GLU A 27 -55.89 -31.31 37.72
CA GLU A 27 -54.67 -31.83 37.08
C GLU A 27 -54.75 -33.35 36.90
N GLU A 28 -55.39 -34.07 37.82
CA GLU A 28 -55.57 -35.52 37.71
C GLU A 28 -56.52 -35.93 36.57
N THR A 29 -57.58 -35.16 36.29
CA THR A 29 -58.46 -35.42 35.14
C THR A 29 -57.75 -35.16 33.82
N VAL A 30 -56.98 -34.07 33.72
CA VAL A 30 -56.17 -33.75 32.53
C VAL A 30 -55.08 -34.81 32.32
N LEU A 31 -54.34 -35.18 33.37
CA LEU A 31 -53.32 -36.22 33.32
C LEU A 31 -53.91 -37.55 32.85
N LYS A 32 -55.09 -37.92 33.34
CA LYS A 32 -55.78 -39.13 32.91
C LYS A 32 -56.26 -39.05 31.46
N ALA A 33 -56.72 -37.89 31.00
CA ALA A 33 -57.12 -37.69 29.61
C ALA A 33 -55.93 -37.81 28.64
N VAL A 34 -54.77 -37.27 29.02
CA VAL A 34 -53.56 -37.26 28.18
C VAL A 34 -52.84 -38.61 28.20
N THR A 35 -52.67 -39.23 29.37
CA THR A 35 -51.84 -40.43 29.53
C THR A 35 -52.63 -41.73 29.73
N GLY A 36 -53.95 -41.64 29.89
CA GLY A 36 -54.80 -42.77 30.27
C GLY A 36 -54.65 -43.22 31.73
N THR A 37 -53.74 -42.62 32.50
CA THR A 37 -53.40 -43.03 33.88
C THR A 37 -53.48 -41.87 34.87
N SER A 38 -53.81 -42.16 36.13
CA SER A 38 -53.79 -41.19 37.23
C SER A 38 -52.61 -41.48 38.18
N ARG A 39 -52.45 -40.64 39.23
CA ARG A 39 -51.35 -40.69 40.20
C ARG A 39 -50.93 -42.10 40.65
N ASN A 40 -51.89 -43.00 40.84
CA ASN A 40 -51.65 -44.34 41.40
C ASN A 40 -51.67 -45.45 40.33
N LYS A 41 -50.89 -45.32 39.24
CA LYS A 41 -50.74 -46.37 38.20
C LYS A 41 -50.44 -47.74 38.81
N ALA A 42 -49.51 -47.81 39.78
CA ALA A 42 -49.16 -49.04 40.48
C ALA A 42 -50.34 -49.67 41.22
N ALA A 43 -51.18 -48.87 41.90
CA ALA A 43 -52.37 -49.37 42.59
C ALA A 43 -53.45 -49.87 41.61
N VAL A 44 -53.55 -49.27 40.43
CA VAL A 44 -54.45 -49.72 39.36
C VAL A 44 -53.95 -51.05 38.78
N LEU A 45 -52.67 -51.16 38.47
CA LEU A 45 -52.07 -52.42 37.98
C LEU A 45 -52.19 -53.54 39.02
N GLN A 46 -52.00 -53.25 40.31
CA GLN A 46 -52.21 -54.22 41.40
C GLN A 46 -53.67 -54.68 41.51
N LYS A 47 -54.65 -53.77 41.35
CA LYS A 47 -56.08 -54.14 41.34
C LYS A 47 -56.46 -54.95 40.11
N GLN A 48 -55.92 -54.61 38.94
CA GLN A 48 -56.12 -55.39 37.71
C GLN A 48 -55.51 -56.79 37.82
N ALA A 49 -54.30 -56.90 38.40
CA ALA A 49 -53.66 -58.18 38.68
C ALA A 49 -54.46 -59.03 39.68
N ALA A 50 -55.00 -58.42 40.76
CA ALA A 50 -55.83 -59.11 41.74
C ALA A 50 -57.18 -59.59 41.20
N ALA A 51 -57.68 -58.97 40.13
CA ALA A 51 -58.93 -59.37 39.47
C ALA A 51 -58.76 -60.56 38.50
N GLN A 52 -57.53 -60.95 38.17
CA GLN A 52 -57.24 -62.10 37.30
C GLN A 52 -56.67 -63.27 38.12
N PRO A 53 -57.39 -64.39 38.28
CA PRO A 53 -56.87 -65.56 38.99
C PRO A 53 -55.82 -66.25 38.11
N THR A 54 -54.55 -65.86 38.26
CA THR A 54 -53.42 -66.47 37.58
C THR A 54 -52.44 -67.07 38.59
N VAL A 55 -51.89 -68.25 38.27
CA VAL A 55 -51.00 -69.02 39.15
C VAL A 55 -49.54 -68.54 39.04
N PHE A 56 -49.24 -67.68 38.08
CA PHE A 56 -47.89 -67.15 37.85
C PHE A 56 -47.68 -65.82 38.58
N ALA A 57 -46.53 -65.67 39.24
CA ALA A 57 -46.15 -64.41 39.85
C ALA A 57 -46.04 -63.32 38.77
N VAL A 58 -46.88 -62.29 38.86
CA VAL A 58 -46.85 -61.12 37.97
C VAL A 58 -45.48 -60.44 38.13
N ARG A 59 -44.74 -60.29 37.03
CA ARG A 59 -43.44 -59.58 37.03
C ARG A 59 -43.66 -58.14 37.52
N GLN A 60 -42.95 -57.74 38.57
CA GLN A 60 -43.04 -56.41 39.19
C GLN A 60 -42.43 -55.29 38.32
N ASP A 61 -41.75 -55.65 37.23
CA ASP A 61 -41.02 -54.71 36.37
C ASP A 61 -41.93 -53.79 35.52
N ALA A 62 -43.24 -54.09 35.43
CA ALA A 62 -44.19 -53.31 34.63
C ALA A 62 -44.43 -51.87 35.14
N ALA A 63 -43.96 -51.54 36.35
CA ALA A 63 -44.01 -50.19 36.89
C ALA A 63 -42.88 -49.28 36.35
N ALA A 64 -41.80 -49.85 35.80
CA ALA A 64 -40.62 -49.11 35.35
C ALA A 64 -40.79 -48.45 33.97
N ASP A 65 -41.62 -49.03 33.09
CA ASP A 65 -41.95 -48.45 31.77
C ASP A 65 -43.11 -47.44 31.91
N GLU A 66 -42.81 -46.26 32.46
CA GLU A 66 -43.72 -45.13 32.44
C GLU A 66 -43.30 -44.10 31.38
N LEU A 67 -44.25 -43.70 30.54
CA LEU A 67 -44.09 -42.58 29.62
C LEU A 67 -44.05 -41.29 30.44
N THR A 68 -42.86 -40.90 30.88
CA THR A 68 -42.63 -39.71 31.73
C THR A 68 -42.66 -38.41 30.92
N HIS A 69 -42.34 -38.46 29.62
CA HIS A 69 -42.29 -37.28 28.75
C HIS A 69 -43.62 -36.51 28.72
N SER A 70 -44.73 -37.22 28.52
CA SER A 70 -46.08 -36.64 28.46
C SER A 70 -46.59 -36.11 29.81
N ARG A 71 -45.93 -36.48 30.91
CA ARG A 71 -46.29 -36.04 32.28
C ARG A 71 -45.51 -34.82 32.74
N VAL A 72 -44.31 -34.61 32.19
CA VAL A 72 -43.33 -33.65 32.74
C VAL A 72 -42.98 -32.54 31.75
N VAL A 73 -42.87 -32.83 30.45
CA VAL A 73 -42.24 -31.93 29.47
C VAL A 73 -43.17 -31.54 28.32
N GLU A 74 -44.09 -32.43 27.94
CA GLU A 74 -44.93 -32.22 26.77
C GLU A 74 -45.89 -31.04 26.96
N HIS A 75 -45.80 -30.07 26.04
CA HIS A 75 -46.79 -29.02 25.90
C HIS A 75 -47.47 -29.21 24.54
N THR A 76 -48.79 -29.28 24.52
CA THR A 76 -49.58 -29.54 23.30
C THR A 76 -49.44 -28.47 22.22
N GLU A 77 -48.89 -27.31 22.59
CA GLU A 77 -48.64 -26.18 21.69
C GLU A 77 -47.19 -26.14 21.16
N GLN A 78 -46.36 -27.17 21.44
CA GLN A 78 -45.01 -27.25 20.91
C GLN A 78 -44.98 -27.46 19.40
N LEU A 79 -44.06 -26.76 18.74
CA LEU A 79 -43.77 -26.92 17.32
C LEU A 79 -43.30 -28.34 17.02
N LEU A 80 -43.81 -28.90 15.92
CA LEU A 80 -43.38 -30.20 15.44
C LEU A 80 -41.92 -30.13 14.97
N PRO A 81 -41.14 -31.23 15.06
CA PRO A 81 -39.76 -31.25 14.57
C PRO A 81 -39.61 -30.85 13.09
N ALA A 82 -40.65 -31.07 12.27
CA ALA A 82 -40.68 -30.63 10.87
C ALA A 82 -40.75 -29.10 10.70
N GLU A 83 -41.21 -28.39 11.74
CA GLU A 83 -41.32 -26.93 11.78
C GLU A 83 -40.07 -26.29 12.40
N TRP A 84 -39.10 -27.09 12.84
CA TRP A 84 -37.84 -26.59 13.36
C TRP A 84 -37.00 -26.01 12.24
N ILE A 85 -37.07 -24.70 12.11
CA ILE A 85 -36.35 -23.93 11.11
C ILE A 85 -35.39 -23.00 11.84
N THR A 86 -34.13 -22.95 11.41
CA THR A 86 -33.16 -22.02 12.02
C THR A 86 -33.56 -20.58 11.72
N HIS A 87 -33.24 -19.67 12.65
CA HIS A 87 -33.43 -18.23 12.44
C HIS A 87 -32.82 -17.74 11.12
N ASN A 88 -31.66 -18.28 10.72
CA ASN A 88 -31.00 -17.91 9.47
C ASN A 88 -31.77 -18.38 8.24
N THR A 89 -32.32 -19.60 8.28
CA THR A 89 -33.14 -20.13 7.18
C THR A 89 -34.48 -19.39 7.04
N VAL A 90 -35.02 -18.81 8.12
CA VAL A 90 -36.22 -17.94 8.05
C VAL A 90 -35.87 -16.59 7.41
N ASN A 91 -34.81 -15.91 7.88
CA ASN A 91 -34.53 -14.53 7.48
C ASN A 91 -33.77 -14.39 6.16
N PHE A 92 -32.95 -15.38 5.81
CA PHE A 92 -32.06 -15.34 4.64
C PHE A 92 -32.46 -16.36 3.58
N GLN A 93 -33.76 -16.48 3.31
CA GLN A 93 -34.23 -17.22 2.15
C GLN A 93 -33.71 -16.58 0.85
N PRO A 94 -33.34 -17.40 -0.14
CA PRO A 94 -32.89 -16.89 -1.43
C PRO A 94 -33.98 -16.00 -2.03
N PRO A 95 -33.61 -14.84 -2.61
CA PRO A 95 -34.58 -13.81 -3.01
C PRO A 95 -35.60 -14.30 -4.04
N ALA A 96 -35.24 -15.30 -4.86
CA ALA A 96 -36.14 -15.93 -5.82
C ALA A 96 -37.16 -16.90 -5.19
N ALA A 97 -36.91 -17.43 -3.99
CA ALA A 97 -37.79 -18.37 -3.29
C ALA A 97 -38.63 -17.71 -2.18
N ARG A 98 -38.53 -16.38 -2.01
CA ARG A 98 -39.39 -15.62 -1.08
C ARG A 98 -40.77 -15.47 -1.70
N ILE A 99 -41.67 -16.41 -1.41
CA ILE A 99 -42.99 -16.48 -2.07
C ILE A 99 -44.02 -15.55 -1.40
N LEU A 100 -43.84 -15.18 -0.12
CA LEU A 100 -44.93 -14.63 0.71
C LEU A 100 -44.45 -13.58 1.73
N ASP A 101 -43.74 -12.55 1.28
CA ASP A 101 -43.61 -11.34 2.11
C ASP A 101 -44.71 -10.36 1.72
N LEU A 102 -45.65 -10.10 2.64
CA LEU A 102 -46.90 -9.35 2.42
C LEU A 102 -46.64 -7.91 1.92
N ALA A 103 -45.41 -7.42 2.09
CA ALA A 103 -44.94 -6.09 1.69
C ALA A 103 -43.74 -6.13 0.72
N SER A 104 -43.55 -7.21 -0.04
CA SER A 104 -42.50 -7.24 -1.07
C SER A 104 -42.83 -6.32 -2.25
N TYR A 105 -41.85 -5.53 -2.70
CA TYR A 105 -41.98 -4.72 -3.89
C TYR A 105 -41.94 -5.61 -5.13
N PRO A 106 -43.03 -5.73 -5.91
CA PRO A 106 -43.00 -6.51 -7.13
C PRO A 106 -42.00 -5.87 -8.09
N LYS A 107 -41.19 -6.69 -8.77
CA LYS A 107 -40.34 -6.24 -9.86
C LYS A 107 -41.22 -5.90 -11.06
N VAL A 108 -41.79 -4.70 -11.06
CA VAL A 108 -42.58 -4.19 -12.19
C VAL A 108 -41.61 -3.69 -13.25
N LYS A 109 -41.56 -4.38 -14.39
CA LYS A 109 -40.88 -3.86 -15.57
C LYS A 109 -41.65 -2.64 -16.08
N GLN A 110 -41.00 -1.49 -16.17
CA GLN A 110 -41.60 -0.23 -16.64
C GLN A 110 -41.67 -0.10 -18.17
N GLY A 111 -41.48 -1.20 -18.92
CA GLY A 111 -41.46 -1.21 -20.38
C GLY A 111 -42.46 -2.21 -20.96
N GLY A 112 -43.22 -1.77 -21.96
CA GLY A 112 -44.03 -2.67 -22.78
C GLY A 112 -43.17 -3.49 -23.77
N PRO A 113 -43.72 -4.56 -24.35
CA PRO A 113 -42.96 -5.47 -25.23
C PRO A 113 -42.39 -4.75 -26.46
N ARG A 114 -43.09 -3.74 -26.98
CA ARG A 114 -42.63 -2.91 -28.09
C ARG A 114 -41.43 -2.03 -27.71
N ALA A 115 -41.49 -1.36 -26.56
CA ALA A 115 -40.40 -0.53 -26.07
C ALA A 115 -39.14 -1.36 -25.76
N GLU A 116 -39.30 -2.59 -25.27
CA GLU A 116 -38.17 -3.52 -25.07
C GLU A 116 -37.51 -3.90 -26.41
N GLN A 117 -38.29 -4.13 -27.47
CA GLN A 117 -37.75 -4.42 -28.80
C GLN A 117 -37.01 -3.22 -29.41
N GLU A 118 -37.58 -2.03 -29.30
CA GLU A 118 -36.96 -0.79 -29.76
C GLU A 118 -35.67 -0.49 -28.99
N LEU A 119 -35.67 -0.62 -27.66
CA LEU A 119 -34.48 -0.50 -26.83
C LEU A 119 -33.40 -1.52 -27.22
N ARG A 120 -33.79 -2.77 -27.49
CA ARG A 120 -32.85 -3.81 -27.94
C ARG A 120 -32.20 -3.44 -29.28
N GLN A 121 -32.96 -2.87 -30.21
CA GLN A 121 -32.41 -2.40 -31.49
C GLN A 121 -31.46 -1.21 -31.30
N LEU A 122 -31.80 -0.25 -30.44
CA LEU A 122 -30.92 0.88 -30.12
C LEU A 122 -29.62 0.44 -29.46
N LEU A 123 -29.66 -0.55 -28.55
CA LEU A 123 -28.45 -1.12 -27.95
C LEU A 123 -27.56 -1.82 -28.99
N LEU A 124 -28.14 -2.51 -29.96
CA LEU A 124 -27.39 -3.12 -31.06
C LEU A 124 -26.76 -2.05 -31.98
N GLN A 125 -27.47 -0.96 -32.25
CA GLN A 125 -26.93 0.16 -33.03
C GLN A 125 -25.86 0.93 -32.27
N ALA A 126 -26.01 1.11 -30.96
CA ALA A 126 -25.01 1.76 -30.11
C ALA A 126 -23.73 0.92 -29.94
N ALA A 127 -23.85 -0.41 -29.96
CA ALA A 127 -22.70 -1.31 -29.96
C ALA A 127 -21.90 -1.26 -31.28
N ALA A 128 -22.50 -0.79 -32.37
CA ALA A 128 -21.79 -0.48 -33.60
C ALA A 128 -21.14 0.91 -33.48
N GLU A 129 -20.02 0.99 -32.75
CA GLU A 129 -19.25 2.23 -32.65
C GLU A 129 -18.74 2.67 -34.03
N PRO A 130 -18.96 3.94 -34.46
CA PRO A 130 -18.21 4.48 -35.57
C PRO A 130 -16.76 4.63 -35.13
N VAL A 131 -15.81 4.02 -35.86
CA VAL A 131 -14.37 4.05 -35.56
C VAL A 131 -13.93 5.51 -35.33
N PRO A 132 -13.65 5.92 -34.07
CA PRO A 132 -13.08 7.22 -33.84
C PRO A 132 -11.66 7.19 -34.42
N GLY A 133 -11.30 8.20 -35.22
CA GLY A 133 -9.93 8.36 -35.70
C GLY A 133 -8.97 8.26 -34.52
N ALA A 134 -7.99 7.36 -34.62
CA ALA A 134 -7.13 6.98 -33.51
C ALA A 134 -6.62 8.24 -32.78
N PRO A 135 -6.83 8.38 -31.46
CA PRO A 135 -6.24 9.47 -30.71
C PRO A 135 -4.73 9.37 -30.87
N ALA A 136 -4.08 10.48 -31.23
CA ALA A 136 -2.63 10.55 -31.31
C ALA A 136 -2.06 10.02 -29.99
N ALA A 137 -1.18 9.02 -30.08
CA ALA A 137 -0.57 8.41 -28.90
C ALA A 137 0.13 9.49 -28.08
N SER A 138 -0.43 9.82 -26.92
CA SER A 138 0.21 10.67 -25.93
C SER A 138 1.36 9.86 -25.32
N MET A 139 2.55 9.97 -25.91
CA MET A 139 3.76 9.30 -25.44
C MET A 139 4.43 10.04 -24.27
N GLU A 140 3.93 11.22 -23.90
CA GLU A 140 4.54 12.05 -22.88
C GLU A 140 3.82 11.89 -21.54
N ILE A 141 4.57 11.37 -20.57
CA ILE A 141 4.20 11.38 -19.16
C ILE A 141 4.10 12.86 -18.74
N THR A 142 3.10 13.23 -17.94
CA THR A 142 2.81 14.62 -17.52
C THR A 142 4.04 15.43 -17.10
N HIS A 143 4.98 14.80 -16.41
CA HIS A 143 6.23 15.42 -15.98
C HIS A 143 7.16 15.87 -17.13
N ARG A 144 7.16 15.19 -18.29
CA ARG A 144 8.04 15.54 -19.42
C ARG A 144 7.49 16.71 -20.23
N ALA A 145 6.16 16.85 -20.29
CA ALA A 145 5.50 17.94 -20.99
C ALA A 145 5.74 19.30 -20.30
N GLU A 146 5.78 19.31 -18.96
CA GLU A 146 5.87 20.52 -18.15
C GLU A 146 7.31 21.05 -17.97
N PHE A 147 8.33 20.18 -17.95
CA PHE A 147 9.73 20.58 -17.74
C PHE A 147 10.54 20.50 -19.03
N GLN A 148 10.56 21.59 -19.78
CA GLN A 148 11.36 21.73 -21.00
C GLN A 148 12.54 22.68 -20.80
N PRO A 149 13.71 22.44 -21.43
CA PRO A 149 14.82 23.37 -21.36
C PRO A 149 14.41 24.71 -22.00
N HIS A 150 14.35 25.76 -21.19
CA HIS A 150 14.05 27.10 -21.68
C HIS A 150 15.31 27.76 -22.23
N ASN A 151 15.12 28.59 -23.27
CA ASN A 151 16.19 29.44 -23.77
C ASN A 151 16.53 30.49 -22.71
N MET A 152 17.79 30.52 -22.25
CA MET A 152 18.28 31.45 -21.23
C MET A 152 18.81 32.77 -21.82
N GLN A 153 18.70 32.98 -23.13
CA GLN A 153 19.16 34.21 -23.79
C GLN A 153 18.36 35.43 -23.31
N GLY A 154 19.07 36.49 -22.92
CA GLY A 154 18.46 37.75 -22.45
C GLY A 154 18.01 37.74 -20.98
N LEU A 155 18.08 36.60 -20.29
CA LEU A 155 17.78 36.53 -18.87
C LEU A 155 18.97 37.07 -18.06
N GLN A 156 18.73 38.03 -17.17
CA GLN A 156 19.76 38.58 -16.30
C GLN A 156 19.91 37.69 -15.07
N PHE A 157 21.10 37.09 -14.90
CA PHE A 157 21.41 36.33 -13.70
C PHE A 157 21.75 37.27 -12.55
N GLY A 158 21.06 37.10 -11.42
CA GLY A 158 21.36 37.85 -10.20
C GLY A 158 22.74 37.49 -9.65
N ALA A 159 23.50 38.49 -9.23
CA ALA A 159 24.79 38.29 -8.59
C ALA A 159 24.64 38.30 -7.05
N ARG A 160 25.50 37.58 -6.31
CA ARG A 160 25.41 37.47 -4.84
C ARG A 160 25.34 38.82 -4.11
N VAL A 161 26.07 39.81 -4.61
CA VAL A 161 26.00 41.22 -4.18
C VAL A 161 25.86 42.08 -5.44
N MET A 162 24.71 42.71 -5.63
CA MET A 162 24.42 43.46 -6.86
C MET A 162 24.68 44.97 -6.71
N ARG A 163 24.37 45.54 -5.54
CA ARG A 163 24.44 46.99 -5.29
C ARG A 163 25.02 47.28 -3.91
N THR A 164 25.65 48.43 -3.77
CA THR A 164 26.00 49.03 -2.47
C THR A 164 24.76 49.63 -1.82
N GLN A 165 24.88 50.07 -0.55
CA GLN A 165 23.79 50.76 0.16
C GLN A 165 23.33 52.03 -0.57
N ASP A 166 24.25 52.70 -1.27
CA ASP A 166 23.98 53.88 -2.09
C ASP A 166 23.36 53.55 -3.47
N GLY A 167 23.16 52.26 -3.78
CA GLY A 167 22.56 51.78 -5.03
C GLY A 167 23.54 51.65 -6.20
N ALA A 168 24.83 51.91 -6.02
CA ALA A 168 25.86 51.79 -7.05
C ALA A 168 26.20 50.31 -7.38
N PRO A 169 26.62 49.98 -8.61
CA PRO A 169 27.06 48.62 -8.95
C PRO A 169 28.34 48.26 -8.20
N VAL A 170 28.45 46.99 -7.79
CA VAL A 170 29.61 46.49 -7.03
C VAL A 170 30.66 45.89 -7.96
N THR A 171 31.85 46.48 -8.01
CA THR A 171 33.05 45.86 -8.59
C THR A 171 33.64 44.90 -7.57
N ARG A 172 33.86 43.64 -7.95
CA ARG A 172 34.41 42.63 -7.03
C ARG A 172 35.92 42.56 -7.19
N ASP A 173 36.61 42.53 -6.07
CA ASP A 173 38.04 42.30 -6.05
C ASP A 173 38.35 40.79 -6.06
N ALA A 174 38.82 40.29 -7.20
CA ALA A 174 39.10 38.88 -7.38
C ALA A 174 40.35 38.41 -6.65
N THR A 175 41.35 39.28 -6.43
CA THR A 175 42.56 38.91 -5.68
C THR A 175 42.22 38.74 -4.20
N PHE A 176 41.46 39.69 -3.64
CA PHE A 176 40.95 39.57 -2.28
C PHE A 176 40.12 38.30 -2.07
N LEU A 177 39.23 37.96 -3.01
CA LEU A 177 38.40 36.75 -2.90
C LEU A 177 39.22 35.45 -2.90
N ALA A 178 40.33 35.42 -3.63
CA ALA A 178 41.24 34.27 -3.68
C ALA A 178 42.11 34.18 -2.42
N GLU A 179 42.70 35.30 -1.98
CA GLU A 179 43.61 35.35 -0.83
C GLU A 179 42.87 35.15 0.50
N ALA A 180 41.64 35.66 0.62
CA ALA A 180 40.79 35.46 1.80
C ALA A 180 40.18 34.05 1.87
N GLY A 181 40.42 33.17 0.88
CA GLY A 181 39.88 31.81 0.84
C GLY A 181 38.37 31.72 0.66
N ILE A 182 37.71 32.81 0.25
CA ILE A 182 36.25 32.85 0.03
C ILE A 182 35.88 32.09 -1.25
N LEU A 183 36.73 32.19 -2.27
CA LEU A 183 36.63 31.41 -3.50
C LEU A 183 37.99 30.79 -3.81
N GLY A 184 37.97 29.60 -4.42
CA GLY A 184 39.20 29.02 -4.97
C GLY A 184 39.79 29.97 -6.02
N SER A 185 41.12 30.15 -6.02
CA SER A 185 41.83 31.07 -6.92
C SER A 185 41.40 30.93 -8.39
N THR A 186 41.24 29.69 -8.88
CA THR A 186 40.79 29.42 -10.26
C THR A 186 39.37 29.92 -10.54
N ALA A 187 38.45 29.80 -9.58
CA ALA A 187 37.08 30.28 -9.72
C ALA A 187 37.02 31.82 -9.63
N ALA A 188 37.81 32.43 -8.74
CA ALA A 188 37.91 33.88 -8.62
C ALA A 188 38.44 34.52 -9.92
N HIS A 189 39.47 33.94 -10.53
CA HIS A 189 40.01 34.42 -11.81
C HIS A 189 39.01 34.27 -12.97
N ARG A 190 38.25 33.16 -13.04
CA ARG A 190 37.21 33.00 -14.07
C ARG A 190 36.09 34.03 -13.93
N LEU A 191 35.71 34.36 -12.70
CA LEU A 191 34.71 35.41 -12.45
C LEU A 191 35.23 36.79 -12.83
N ALA A 192 36.50 37.09 -12.54
CA ALA A 192 37.13 38.35 -12.96
C ALA A 192 37.14 38.50 -14.49
N ALA A 193 37.51 37.43 -15.20
CA ALA A 193 37.50 37.40 -16.66
C ALA A 193 36.09 37.63 -17.24
N ALA A 194 35.07 36.99 -16.66
CA ALA A 194 33.67 37.19 -17.07
C ALA A 194 33.18 38.63 -16.80
N GLN A 195 33.60 39.25 -15.70
CA GLN A 195 33.29 40.66 -15.42
C GLN A 195 33.95 41.60 -16.43
N GLN A 196 35.19 41.33 -16.83
CA GLN A 196 35.88 42.11 -17.87
C GLN A 196 35.17 42.02 -19.23
N GLU A 197 34.77 40.82 -19.67
CA GLU A 197 34.04 40.62 -20.92
C GLU A 197 32.71 41.38 -20.95
N SER A 198 31.99 41.43 -19.82
CA SER A 198 30.72 42.19 -19.71
C SER A 198 30.90 43.71 -19.72
N SER A 199 32.12 44.20 -19.45
CA SER A 199 32.46 45.62 -19.41
C SER A 199 33.11 46.14 -20.70
N SER A 200 33.47 45.26 -21.64
CA SER A 200 34.28 45.61 -22.81
C SER A 200 33.56 45.40 -24.15
N THR A 201 32.85 46.43 -24.63
CA THR A 201 32.65 46.68 -26.08
C THR A 201 33.92 47.28 -26.71
N GLY A 202 35.10 46.96 -26.19
CA GLY A 202 36.38 47.49 -26.65
C GLY A 202 37.52 46.62 -26.17
N ARG A 203 38.14 45.87 -27.08
CA ARG A 203 39.43 45.21 -26.88
C ARG A 203 40.46 46.24 -26.41
N ARG A 204 40.64 46.42 -25.10
CA ARG A 204 41.89 46.95 -24.57
C ARG A 204 42.90 45.81 -24.60
N SER A 205 43.82 45.92 -25.55
CA SER A 205 45.14 45.31 -25.53
C SER A 205 45.76 45.56 -24.16
N VAL A 206 45.80 44.52 -23.31
CA VAL A 206 46.56 44.55 -22.07
C VAL A 206 47.98 44.17 -22.45
N SER A 207 48.87 45.16 -22.41
CA SER A 207 50.31 45.01 -22.50
C SER A 207 50.81 44.04 -21.42
N SER A 208 51.86 43.30 -21.75
CA SER A 208 52.39 42.10 -21.09
C SER A 208 52.95 42.28 -19.67
N ASP A 209 52.79 43.42 -19.01
CA ASP A 209 53.67 43.79 -17.89
C ASP A 209 52.94 43.97 -16.55
N SER A 210 51.70 43.50 -16.42
CA SER A 210 50.99 43.46 -15.14
C SER A 210 51.15 42.09 -14.47
N TRP A 211 51.90 42.07 -13.36
CA TRP A 211 52.08 40.97 -12.41
C TRP A 211 50.75 40.59 -11.73
N GLY A 212 49.85 40.00 -12.51
CA GLY A 212 48.54 39.53 -12.06
C GLY A 212 47.64 38.93 -13.15
N GLY A 213 48.03 39.01 -14.44
CA GLY A 213 47.22 38.59 -15.58
C GLY A 213 47.48 37.17 -16.13
N SER A 214 48.27 36.33 -15.46
CA SER A 214 48.88 35.13 -16.10
C SER A 214 48.20 33.78 -15.80
N SER A 215 47.00 33.71 -15.23
CA SER A 215 46.44 32.39 -14.82
C SER A 215 45.52 31.69 -15.83
N LEU A 216 45.21 32.30 -16.97
CA LEU A 216 44.29 31.71 -17.97
C LEU A 216 44.78 31.83 -19.43
N HIS A 217 46.10 31.92 -19.66
CA HIS A 217 46.59 31.62 -21.01
C HIS A 217 46.50 30.12 -21.25
N LYS A 218 45.68 29.76 -22.25
CA LYS A 218 45.45 28.39 -22.75
C LYS A 218 46.73 27.57 -22.62
N CYS A 219 46.61 26.40 -22.01
CA CYS A 219 47.67 25.40 -22.06
C CYS A 219 48.08 25.22 -23.51
N GLN A 220 49.30 25.60 -23.84
CA GLN A 220 49.88 25.41 -25.17
C GLN A 220 50.38 23.96 -25.33
N CYS A 221 49.69 22.99 -24.72
CA CYS A 221 49.93 21.60 -25.04
C CYS A 221 49.56 21.40 -26.52
N VAL A 222 50.51 20.91 -27.29
CA VAL A 222 50.41 20.80 -28.76
C VAL A 222 49.32 19.80 -29.19
N ASP A 223 48.95 18.88 -28.29
CA ASP A 223 47.96 17.83 -28.53
C ASP A 223 46.77 17.96 -27.54
N PRO A 224 45.52 18.09 -28.04
CA PRO A 224 44.32 18.11 -27.19
C PRO A 224 43.98 16.77 -26.54
N ALA A 225 44.61 15.65 -26.96
CA ALA A 225 44.39 14.34 -26.37
C ALA A 225 45.07 14.17 -24.99
N LEU A 226 46.00 15.07 -24.63
CA LEU A 226 46.69 15.01 -23.35
C LEU A 226 45.87 15.70 -22.24
N PRO A 227 45.78 15.09 -21.04
CA PRO A 227 45.09 15.72 -19.92
C PRO A 227 45.83 16.99 -19.50
N VAL A 228 45.07 18.07 -19.35
CA VAL A 228 45.61 19.36 -18.91
C VAL A 228 45.74 19.39 -17.39
N THR A 229 46.98 19.43 -16.91
CA THR A 229 47.39 19.45 -15.49
C THR A 229 48.54 20.44 -15.27
N LEU A 230 48.85 20.76 -14.01
CA LEU A 230 49.98 21.62 -13.62
C LEU A 230 51.32 21.15 -14.22
N TYR A 231 51.54 19.83 -14.26
CA TYR A 231 52.77 19.24 -14.76
C TYR A 231 52.88 19.32 -16.29
N THR A 232 51.78 19.06 -16.99
CA THR A 232 51.74 19.18 -18.46
C THR A 232 51.82 20.64 -18.91
N GLU A 233 51.31 21.59 -18.11
CA GLU A 233 51.49 23.01 -18.34
C GLU A 233 52.95 23.44 -18.20
N ALA A 234 53.61 23.01 -17.12
CA ALA A 234 55.03 23.31 -16.93
C ALA A 234 55.90 22.64 -18.01
N ALA A 235 55.53 21.45 -18.47
CA ALA A 235 56.19 20.80 -19.59
C ALA A 235 55.98 21.59 -20.91
N ALA A 236 54.76 22.07 -21.17
CA ALA A 236 54.45 22.88 -22.35
C ALA A 236 55.19 24.24 -22.34
N LYS A 237 55.37 24.84 -21.15
CA LYS A 237 56.10 26.10 -20.94
C LYS A 237 57.62 25.91 -20.81
N ASN A 238 58.13 24.68 -20.94
CA ASN A 238 59.54 24.31 -20.71
C ASN A 238 60.07 24.67 -19.30
N THR A 239 59.21 24.82 -18.30
CA THR A 239 59.59 25.12 -16.90
C THR A 239 59.57 23.90 -15.99
N PHE A 240 59.21 22.71 -16.51
CA PHE A 240 59.02 21.50 -15.71
C PHE A 240 60.20 21.16 -14.78
N ALA A 241 61.42 21.01 -15.30
CA ALA A 241 62.59 20.66 -14.49
C ALA A 241 63.07 21.77 -13.54
N GLY A 242 62.61 23.01 -13.73
CA GLY A 242 62.93 24.13 -12.84
C GLY A 242 61.90 24.34 -11.72
N THR A 243 60.65 23.90 -11.93
CA THR A 243 59.54 24.08 -10.98
C THR A 243 59.22 22.80 -10.21
N PHE A 244 59.40 21.64 -10.83
CA PHE A 244 59.10 20.33 -10.27
C PHE A 244 60.34 19.44 -10.31
N TYR A 245 60.46 18.56 -9.32
CA TYR A 245 61.50 17.54 -9.33
C TYR A 245 61.20 16.51 -10.42
N GLY A 246 62.05 16.43 -11.44
CA GLY A 246 61.92 15.46 -12.52
C GLY A 246 62.86 15.74 -13.69
N THR A 247 62.90 14.80 -14.64
CA THR A 247 63.69 14.93 -15.88
C THR A 247 62.80 15.40 -17.02
N THR A 248 63.30 16.30 -17.86
CA THR A 248 62.62 16.63 -19.11
C THR A 248 62.72 15.47 -20.10
N THR A 249 61.65 15.23 -20.85
CA THR A 249 61.63 14.26 -21.94
C THR A 249 61.62 15.00 -23.29
N MET A 250 62.20 14.36 -24.31
CA MET A 250 62.13 14.87 -25.68
C MET A 250 60.72 14.75 -26.28
N SER A 251 59.90 13.82 -25.76
CA SER A 251 58.54 13.58 -26.25
C SER A 251 57.53 14.51 -25.58
N LYS A 252 56.93 15.40 -26.37
CA LYS A 252 55.81 16.26 -25.92
C LYS A 252 54.50 15.49 -25.73
N MET A 253 54.38 14.27 -26.25
CA MET A 253 53.20 13.40 -26.08
C MET A 253 53.21 12.65 -24.75
N ALA A 254 54.39 12.44 -24.16
CA ALA A 254 54.53 11.77 -22.87
C ALA A 254 55.54 12.55 -22.02
N PRO A 255 55.17 13.76 -21.55
CA PRO A 255 56.09 14.66 -20.88
C PRO A 255 56.57 14.14 -19.52
N MET A 256 55.87 13.16 -18.94
CA MET A 256 56.18 12.55 -17.64
C MET A 256 56.89 11.20 -17.75
N ASN A 257 57.32 10.79 -18.95
CA ASN A 257 58.04 9.53 -19.10
C ASN A 257 59.39 9.58 -18.36
N ARG A 258 59.70 8.50 -17.65
CA ARG A 258 60.96 8.40 -16.93
C ARG A 258 62.14 8.37 -17.91
N ASN A 259 63.09 9.29 -17.74
CA ASN A 259 64.33 9.32 -18.51
C ASN A 259 65.52 9.00 -17.60
N ASP A 260 65.91 7.73 -17.54
CA ASP A 260 67.04 7.27 -16.74
C ASP A 260 68.39 7.31 -17.48
N THR A 261 68.49 8.05 -18.60
CA THR A 261 69.72 8.02 -19.44
C THR A 261 70.97 8.38 -18.64
N PHE A 262 70.88 9.30 -17.68
CA PHE A 262 71.98 9.64 -16.76
C PHE A 262 72.29 8.53 -15.75
N THR A 263 71.27 7.91 -15.15
CA THR A 263 71.42 6.92 -14.07
C THR A 263 71.62 5.48 -14.53
N LYS A 264 71.44 5.18 -15.83
CA LYS A 264 71.72 3.86 -16.42
C LYS A 264 73.17 3.43 -16.18
N LEU A 265 73.34 2.13 -15.90
CA LEU A 265 74.64 1.48 -15.75
C LEU A 265 75.45 1.55 -17.06
N MET A 266 76.78 1.67 -16.96
CA MET A 266 77.67 1.78 -18.12
C MET A 266 77.65 0.53 -19.02
N SER A 267 77.23 -0.61 -18.46
CA SER A 267 77.09 -1.88 -19.20
C SER A 267 75.75 -2.02 -19.93
N ASP A 268 74.83 -1.05 -19.81
CA ASP A 268 73.54 -1.11 -20.50
C ASP A 268 73.72 -0.82 -21.99
N ILE A 269 73.13 -1.67 -22.84
CA ILE A 269 73.17 -1.60 -24.31
C ILE A 269 72.64 -0.26 -24.82
N ASN A 270 71.71 0.36 -24.08
CA ASN A 270 71.09 1.64 -24.44
C ASN A 270 71.65 2.84 -23.64
N LYS A 271 72.87 2.75 -23.08
CA LYS A 271 73.54 3.87 -22.40
C LYS A 271 74.24 4.76 -23.43
N ALA A 272 73.91 6.05 -23.42
CA ALA A 272 74.64 7.06 -24.18
C ALA A 272 75.53 7.89 -23.24
N THR A 273 76.68 8.37 -23.74
CA THR A 273 77.73 9.06 -22.97
C THR A 273 77.72 10.58 -23.13
N TYR A 274 76.58 11.19 -23.46
CA TYR A 274 76.49 12.63 -23.74
C TYR A 274 76.71 13.54 -22.53
N ASP A 275 76.48 13.03 -21.31
CA ASP A 275 76.46 13.81 -20.06
C ASP A 275 77.54 13.36 -19.04
N GLN A 276 78.72 12.92 -19.51
CA GLN A 276 79.90 12.61 -18.67
C GLN A 276 80.87 13.78 -18.56
#